data_AF-A0A956JIS2-F1
#
_entry.id   AF-A0A956JIS2-F1
#
_cell.length_a   1.000
_cell.length_b   1.000
_cell.length_c   1.000
_cell.angle_alpha   90.00
_cell.angle_beta   90.00
_cell.angle_gamma   90.00
#
_symmetry.space_group_name_H-M   'P 1'
#
loop_
_entity.id
_entity.type
_entity.pdbx_description
1 polymer ?
#
loop_
_entity_poly.entity_id
_entity_poly.type
_entity_poly.pdbx_seq_one_letter_code
_entity_poly.pdbx_strand_id
1 'polypeptide(L)'
;DTGTGTDTGTGTDTDTDTGGVDVDEYMDGITKASDAGAFTVALTSDPSPPIKGVNTWTLMITDGGGAGVEAGTVTVTPWMPAHDHGSNSVAEVTVDGGGQYTVTPVDLHMAGVWDTTITIDDGMAMDEVHFVFDIPEA
;
A
#
# COMPACT_ATOMS: atom_id res chain seq x y z
N ASP A 1 -6.46 4.26 42.48
CA ASP A 1 -6.96 5.19 41.45
C ASP A 1 -5.79 5.51 40.54
N THR A 2 -5.71 5.10 39.28
CA THR A 2 -6.41 4.14 38.42
C THR A 2 -5.38 3.78 37.34
N GLY A 3 -5.37 2.53 36.87
CA GLY A 3 -4.49 2.12 35.76
C GLY A 3 -4.37 0.61 35.60
N THR A 4 -5.50 -0.04 35.29
CA THR A 4 -5.57 -1.46 34.91
C THR A 4 -5.99 -1.59 33.46
N GLY A 5 -5.27 -2.46 32.74
CA GLY A 5 -5.76 -3.24 31.59
C GLY A 5 -5.36 -2.68 30.22
N THR A 6 -4.92 -3.48 29.25
CA THR A 6 -4.77 -4.95 29.17
C THR A 6 -3.96 -5.23 27.90
N ASP A 7 -2.94 -6.07 28.04
CA ASP A 7 -2.34 -6.83 26.94
C ASP A 7 -3.36 -7.86 26.43
N THR A 8 -3.50 -8.01 25.11
CA THR A 8 -3.85 -9.27 24.43
C THR A 8 -3.78 -9.06 22.91
N GLY A 9 -2.57 -9.11 22.37
CA GLY A 9 -2.32 -9.34 20.95
C GLY A 9 -1.71 -10.72 20.74
N THR A 10 -2.52 -11.78 20.84
CA THR A 10 -2.08 -13.14 20.49
C THR A 10 -2.22 -13.33 18.99
N GLY A 11 -1.17 -13.01 18.24
CA GLY A 11 -1.00 -13.38 16.83
C GLY A 11 0.06 -14.49 16.73
N THR A 12 -0.32 -15.61 16.16
CA THR A 12 0.46 -16.84 16.04
C THR A 12 1.75 -16.66 15.24
N ASP A 13 2.85 -17.24 15.75
CA ASP A 13 4.09 -17.55 15.03
C ASP A 13 3.80 -18.03 13.59
N THR A 14 4.04 -17.16 12.62
CA THR A 14 4.59 -17.55 11.32
C THR A 14 5.92 -16.83 11.18
N ASP A 15 6.98 -17.63 11.21
CA ASP A 15 8.34 -17.29 10.86
C ASP A 15 8.38 -16.67 9.44
N THR A 16 8.14 -15.36 9.39
CA THR A 16 8.49 -14.49 8.27
C THR A 16 9.40 -13.44 8.88
N ASP A 17 10.64 -13.42 8.43
CA ASP A 17 11.65 -12.40 8.73
C ASP A 17 11.14 -11.03 8.25
N THR A 18 10.20 -10.46 9.00
CA THR A 18 9.56 -9.17 8.73
C THR A 18 10.51 -8.02 9.00
N GLY A 19 11.73 -8.24 9.52
CA GLY A 19 12.63 -7.16 9.90
C GLY A 19 12.01 -6.13 10.88
N GLY A 20 10.88 -6.45 11.52
CA GLY A 20 10.11 -5.54 12.37
C GLY A 20 9.13 -4.60 11.65
N VAL A 21 8.79 -4.79 10.36
CA VAL A 21 7.69 -4.05 9.73
C VAL A 21 6.33 -4.68 10.02
N ASP A 22 5.35 -3.82 10.32
CA ASP A 22 3.94 -4.19 10.48
C ASP A 22 3.35 -4.52 9.10
N VAL A 23 3.01 -5.80 8.87
CA VAL A 23 2.41 -6.28 7.63
C VAL A 23 0.90 -6.07 7.65
N ASP A 24 0.34 -5.51 6.59
CA ASP A 24 -1.09 -5.35 6.40
C ASP A 24 -1.72 -6.71 6.00
N GLU A 25 -2.81 -7.08 6.68
CA GLU A 25 -3.67 -8.15 6.17
C GLU A 25 -4.42 -7.65 4.93
N TYR A 26 -4.14 -8.24 3.77
CA TYR A 26 -4.81 -7.83 2.54
C TYR A 26 -6.30 -8.14 2.60
N MET A 27 -7.10 -7.13 2.29
CA MET A 27 -8.52 -7.25 1.97
C MET A 27 -8.79 -6.41 0.71
N ASP A 28 -9.68 -6.88 -0.16
CA ASP A 28 -10.08 -6.10 -1.32
C ASP A 28 -10.72 -4.77 -0.87
N GLY A 29 -10.18 -3.65 -1.35
CA GLY A 29 -10.58 -2.31 -0.92
C GLY A 29 -9.99 -1.88 0.42
N ILE A 30 -8.88 -2.50 0.87
CA ILE A 30 -8.14 -2.06 2.07
C ILE A 30 -7.85 -0.56 1.96
N THR A 31 -8.14 0.15 3.05
CA THR A 31 -8.09 1.61 3.10
C THR A 31 -7.09 2.06 4.17
N LYS A 32 -6.19 2.98 3.81
CA LYS A 32 -5.21 3.57 4.72
C LYS A 32 -5.21 5.09 4.58
N ALA A 33 -5.01 5.79 5.70
CA ALA A 33 -4.71 7.22 5.67
C ALA A 33 -3.24 7.42 5.29
N SER A 34 -2.94 8.51 4.61
CA SER A 34 -1.56 8.95 4.41
C SER A 34 -0.92 9.44 5.71
N ASP A 35 0.40 9.54 5.75
CA ASP A 35 1.20 9.79 6.95
C ASP A 35 0.86 11.12 7.64
N ALA A 36 0.65 12.19 6.87
CA ALA A 36 0.17 13.47 7.40
C ALA A 36 -1.37 13.56 7.46
N GLY A 37 -2.09 12.52 7.02
CA GLY A 37 -3.55 12.44 6.99
C GLY A 37 -4.20 13.35 5.95
N ALA A 38 -3.45 13.81 4.95
CA ALA A 38 -4.00 14.64 3.87
C ALA A 38 -4.95 13.85 2.96
N PHE A 39 -4.69 12.56 2.80
CA PHE A 39 -5.41 11.67 1.89
C PHE A 39 -5.86 10.38 2.58
N THR A 40 -6.87 9.76 2.00
CA THR A 40 -7.25 8.37 2.25
C THR A 40 -7.17 7.61 0.95
N VAL A 41 -6.48 6.46 0.96
CA VAL A 41 -6.29 5.62 -0.23
C VAL A 41 -6.93 4.28 0.02
N ALA A 42 -7.89 3.91 -0.83
CA ALA A 42 -8.39 2.54 -0.92
C ALA A 42 -7.73 1.81 -2.09
N LEU A 43 -7.33 0.56 -1.87
CA LEU A 43 -6.60 -0.25 -2.83
C LEU A 43 -7.35 -1.54 -3.13
N THR A 44 -7.55 -1.82 -4.42
CA THR A 44 -7.90 -3.15 -4.92
C THR A 44 -6.78 -3.66 -5.84
N SER A 45 -6.66 -4.98 -5.98
CA SER A 45 -5.61 -5.61 -6.79
C SER A 45 -6.23 -6.62 -7.75
N ASP A 46 -5.66 -6.73 -8.94
CA ASP A 46 -5.88 -7.82 -9.89
C ASP A 46 -4.52 -8.47 -10.22
N PRO A 47 -4.28 -9.72 -9.80
CA PRO A 47 -5.18 -10.58 -9.01
C PRO A 47 -5.39 -10.09 -7.56
N SER A 48 -6.44 -10.63 -6.93
CA SER A 48 -6.84 -10.37 -5.53
C SER A 48 -6.83 -11.68 -4.74
N PRO A 49 -5.98 -11.86 -3.71
CA PRO A 49 -4.92 -10.93 -3.26
C PRO A 49 -3.79 -10.75 -4.29
N PRO A 50 -2.93 -9.71 -4.13
CA PRO A 50 -1.73 -9.55 -4.93
C PRO A 50 -0.85 -10.81 -4.86
N ILE A 51 -0.22 -11.14 -5.98
CA ILE A 51 0.64 -12.32 -6.12
C ILE A 51 2.08 -11.92 -6.40
N LYS A 52 2.97 -12.91 -6.30
CA LYS A 52 4.31 -12.81 -6.86
C LYS A 52 4.24 -12.64 -8.39
N GLY A 53 4.88 -11.60 -8.88
CA GLY A 53 4.90 -11.22 -10.30
C GLY A 53 4.13 -9.92 -10.56
N VAL A 54 3.53 -9.83 -11.75
CA VAL A 54 2.86 -8.60 -12.20
C VAL A 54 1.43 -8.54 -11.68
N ASN A 55 1.12 -7.44 -11.01
CA ASN A 55 -0.21 -7.08 -10.54
C ASN A 55 -0.66 -5.77 -11.21
N THR A 56 -1.97 -5.58 -11.28
CA THR A 56 -2.59 -4.29 -11.57
C THR A 56 -3.30 -3.82 -10.32
N TRP A 57 -2.98 -2.63 -9.84
CA TRP A 57 -3.67 -2.04 -8.70
C TRP A 57 -4.63 -0.95 -9.17
N THR A 58 -5.79 -0.87 -8.53
CA THR A 58 -6.68 0.28 -8.64
C THR A 58 -6.67 1.02 -7.31
N LEU A 59 -6.35 2.30 -7.36
CA LEU A 59 -6.34 3.20 -6.22
C LEU A 59 -7.54 4.13 -6.30
N MET A 60 -8.25 4.30 -5.20
CA MET A 60 -9.20 5.38 -5.00
C MET A 60 -8.63 6.32 -3.95
N ILE A 61 -8.30 7.54 -4.36
CA ILE A 61 -7.70 8.57 -3.51
C ILE A 61 -8.75 9.62 -3.20
N THR A 62 -9.00 9.86 -1.92
CA THR A 62 -9.95 10.87 -1.45
C THR A 62 -9.32 11.84 -0.46
N ASP A 63 -9.80 13.09 -0.44
CA ASP A 63 -9.43 14.10 0.55
C ASP A 63 -10.12 13.88 1.91
N GLY A 64 -9.83 14.73 2.90
CA GLY A 64 -10.47 14.68 4.22
C GLY A 64 -11.99 14.91 4.22
N GLY A 65 -12.58 15.39 3.12
CA GLY A 65 -14.01 15.50 2.91
C GLY A 65 -14.64 14.28 2.21
N GLY A 66 -13.83 13.31 1.80
CA GLY A 66 -14.24 12.13 1.02
C GLY A 66 -14.44 12.40 -0.46
N ALA A 67 -14.03 13.57 -0.98
CA ALA A 67 -14.08 13.85 -2.40
C ALA A 67 -12.87 13.20 -3.10
N GLY A 68 -13.09 12.65 -4.31
CA GLY A 68 -12.01 12.11 -5.13
C GLY A 68 -10.98 13.17 -5.49
N VAL A 69 -9.70 12.84 -5.33
CA VAL A 69 -8.57 13.76 -5.58
C VAL A 69 -8.08 13.61 -7.02
N GLU A 70 -8.03 14.72 -7.75
CA GLU A 70 -7.36 14.81 -9.06
C GLU A 70 -5.92 15.31 -8.84
N ALA A 71 -5.01 14.39 -8.54
CA ALA A 71 -3.63 14.69 -8.20
C ALA A 71 -2.85 15.18 -9.42
N GLY A 72 -1.91 16.10 -9.21
CA GLY A 72 -0.94 16.51 -10.22
C GLY A 72 0.05 15.39 -10.54
N THR A 73 0.43 14.62 -9.52
CA THR A 73 1.31 13.46 -9.63
C THR A 73 0.95 12.40 -8.59
N VAL A 74 1.01 11.13 -9.02
CA VAL A 74 0.96 9.94 -8.15
C VAL A 74 2.10 9.03 -8.58
N THR A 75 2.90 8.56 -7.62
CA THR A 75 3.98 7.59 -7.86
C THR A 75 3.81 6.39 -6.95
N VAL A 76 4.05 5.19 -7.49
CA VAL A 76 3.97 3.94 -6.75
C VAL A 76 5.32 3.24 -6.79
N THR A 77 5.91 3.00 -5.62
CA THR A 77 7.29 2.51 -5.48
C THR A 77 7.33 1.28 -4.60
N PRO A 78 7.36 0.06 -5.17
CA PRO A 78 7.53 -1.18 -4.42
C PRO A 78 8.97 -1.34 -3.93
N TRP A 79 9.14 -1.70 -2.66
CA TRP A 79 10.42 -1.95 -2.00
C TRP A 79 10.39 -3.24 -1.18
N MET A 80 11.47 -4.03 -1.19
CA MET A 80 11.65 -5.21 -0.33
C MET A 80 12.67 -4.90 0.78
N PRO A 81 12.23 -4.57 2.00
CA PRO A 81 13.14 -4.24 3.10
C PRO A 81 14.15 -5.34 3.43
N ALA A 82 13.72 -6.61 3.42
CA ALA A 82 14.57 -7.75 3.75
C ALA A 82 15.72 -7.99 2.74
N HIS A 83 15.57 -7.48 1.51
CA HIS A 83 16.52 -7.69 0.42
C HIS A 83 17.18 -6.40 -0.09
N ASP A 84 16.82 -5.24 0.46
CA ASP A 84 17.40 -3.93 0.14
C ASP A 84 17.35 -3.58 -1.36
N HIS A 85 16.23 -3.87 -2.02
CA HIS A 85 15.99 -3.46 -3.41
C HIS A 85 14.51 -3.19 -3.73
N GLY A 86 14.27 -2.49 -4.84
CA GLY A 86 12.93 -2.22 -5.36
C GLY A 86 12.48 -3.21 -6.45
N SER A 87 11.36 -2.90 -7.09
CA SER A 87 10.90 -3.64 -8.28
C SER A 87 11.87 -3.50 -9.47
N ASN A 88 11.88 -4.50 -10.36
CA ASN A 88 12.62 -4.44 -11.64
C ASN A 88 11.90 -3.59 -12.69
N SER A 89 10.64 -3.24 -12.43
CA SER A 89 9.79 -2.47 -13.32
C SER A 89 9.40 -1.15 -12.66
N VAL A 90 9.22 -0.09 -13.46
CA VAL A 90 8.66 1.18 -12.98
C VAL A 90 7.14 1.08 -13.12
N ALA A 91 6.41 1.27 -12.04
CA ALA A 91 4.95 1.30 -12.08
C ALA A 91 4.48 2.55 -12.84
N GLU A 92 3.60 2.35 -13.84
CA GLU A 92 2.98 3.44 -14.56
C GLU A 92 1.59 3.72 -13.97
N VAL A 93 1.26 5.00 -13.78
CA VAL A 93 -0.02 5.43 -13.23
C VAL A 93 -0.86 6.08 -14.32
N THR A 94 -2.06 5.55 -14.54
CA THR A 94 -3.09 6.12 -15.41
C THR A 94 -4.18 6.76 -14.57
N VAL A 95 -4.57 7.99 -14.92
CA VAL A 95 -5.68 8.70 -14.27
C VAL A 95 -6.98 8.28 -14.94
N ASP A 96 -7.88 7.64 -14.18
CA ASP A 96 -9.20 7.20 -14.66
C ASP A 96 -10.29 8.23 -14.36
N GLY A 97 -9.99 9.19 -13.48
CA GLY A 97 -10.85 10.30 -13.07
C GLY A 97 -11.70 10.00 -11.84
N GLY A 98 -12.22 11.05 -11.20
CA GLY A 98 -13.01 10.94 -9.98
C GLY A 98 -12.22 10.41 -8.78
N GLY A 99 -10.90 10.63 -8.74
CA GLY A 99 -10.01 10.09 -7.72
C GLY A 99 -9.52 8.65 -7.97
N GLN A 100 -9.89 8.04 -9.10
CA GLN A 100 -9.44 6.69 -9.45
C GLN A 100 -8.17 6.70 -10.31
N TYR A 101 -7.25 5.79 -9.98
CA TYR A 101 -5.99 5.59 -10.68
C TYR A 101 -5.74 4.09 -10.91
N THR A 102 -5.35 3.73 -12.13
CA THR A 102 -4.87 2.39 -12.46
C THR A 102 -3.36 2.38 -12.47
N VAL A 103 -2.76 1.41 -11.78
CA VAL A 103 -1.31 1.28 -11.64
C VAL A 103 -0.86 -0.07 -12.19
N THR A 104 -0.02 -0.05 -13.22
CA THR A 104 0.51 -1.28 -13.83
C THR A 104 1.81 -1.01 -14.59
N PRO A 105 2.78 -1.93 -14.59
CA PRO A 105 2.85 -3.12 -13.76
C PRO A 105 3.24 -2.78 -12.31
N VAL A 106 2.57 -3.40 -11.33
CA VAL A 106 3.10 -3.51 -9.96
C VAL A 106 3.81 -4.87 -9.88
N ASP A 107 5.11 -4.87 -10.15
CA ASP A 107 5.92 -6.09 -10.30
C ASP A 107 6.59 -6.51 -8.98
N LEU A 108 5.93 -7.41 -8.26
CA LEU A 108 6.35 -8.01 -7.00
C LEU A 108 7.08 -9.34 -7.28
N HIS A 109 8.19 -9.27 -8.01
CA HIS A 109 8.84 -10.42 -8.66
C HIS A 109 9.42 -11.49 -7.70
N MET A 110 9.44 -11.24 -6.39
CA MET A 110 9.86 -12.21 -5.38
C MET A 110 8.80 -12.32 -4.28
N ALA A 111 8.69 -13.52 -3.71
CA ALA A 111 7.88 -13.73 -2.51
C ALA A 111 8.53 -13.06 -1.29
N GLY A 112 7.72 -12.79 -0.27
CA GLY A 112 8.10 -12.11 0.96
C GLY A 112 7.47 -10.73 1.09
N VAL A 113 7.95 -9.97 2.08
CA VAL A 113 7.38 -8.67 2.44
C VAL A 113 7.80 -7.60 1.45
N TRP A 114 6.80 -6.93 0.88
CA TRP A 114 6.94 -5.72 0.07
C TRP A 114 6.28 -4.55 0.78
N ASP A 115 7.02 -3.47 0.97
CA ASP A 115 6.51 -2.15 1.36
C ASP A 115 6.37 -1.30 0.09
N THR A 116 5.13 -0.99 -0.29
CA THR A 116 4.85 -0.15 -1.46
C THR A 116 4.41 1.24 -1.02
N THR A 117 5.26 2.23 -1.29
CA THR A 117 4.96 3.64 -1.04
C THR A 117 4.17 4.22 -2.20
N ILE A 118 3.03 4.85 -1.88
CA ILE A 118 2.24 5.67 -2.79
C ILE A 118 2.42 7.13 -2.37
N THR A 119 3.12 7.91 -3.18
CA THR A 119 3.29 9.35 -2.97
C THR A 119 2.29 10.11 -3.83
N ILE A 120 1.61 11.07 -3.22
CA ILE A 120 0.51 11.84 -3.83
C ILE A 120 0.85 13.32 -3.69
N ASP A 121 0.77 14.05 -4.80
CA ASP A 121 0.86 15.52 -4.83
C ASP A 121 -0.31 16.07 -5.64
N ASP A 122 -1.21 16.80 -4.98
CA ASP A 122 -2.38 17.45 -5.58
C ASP A 122 -2.14 18.94 -5.92
N GLY A 123 -0.91 19.42 -5.75
CA GLY A 123 -0.50 20.81 -5.90
C GLY A 123 -0.71 21.69 -4.66
N MET A 124 -1.40 21.18 -3.65
CA MET A 124 -1.64 21.85 -2.35
C MET A 124 -0.96 21.12 -1.19
N ALA A 125 -0.97 19.79 -1.23
CA ALA A 125 -0.31 18.91 -0.27
C ALA A 125 0.46 17.82 -1.02
N MET A 126 1.62 17.46 -0.47
CA MET A 126 2.36 16.27 -0.83
C MET A 126 2.43 15.37 0.40
N ASP A 127 1.99 14.13 0.27
CA ASP A 127 1.91 13.16 1.36
C ASP A 127 2.06 11.74 0.81
N GLU A 128 2.30 10.77 1.67
CA GLU A 128 2.51 9.38 1.25
C GLU A 128 1.76 8.38 2.12
N VAL A 129 1.52 7.19 1.58
CA VAL A 129 0.93 6.07 2.29
C VAL A 129 1.66 4.79 1.91
N HIS A 130 1.84 3.91 2.89
CA HIS A 130 2.51 2.63 2.72
C HIS A 130 1.48 1.50 2.71
N PHE A 131 1.57 0.60 1.74
CA PHE A 131 0.87 -0.70 1.76
C PHE A 131 1.92 -1.80 1.87
N VAL A 132 1.89 -2.55 2.97
CA VAL A 132 2.90 -3.56 3.30
C VAL A 132 2.25 -4.94 3.21
N PHE A 133 2.60 -5.73 2.19
CA PHE A 133 2.03 -7.05 2.00
C PHE A 133 3.11 -8.14 2.02
N ASP A 134 2.82 -9.25 2.69
CA ASP A 134 3.58 -10.48 2.55
C ASP A 134 3.06 -11.26 1.34
N ILE A 135 3.91 -11.40 0.32
CA ILE A 135 3.56 -12.02 -0.96
C ILE A 135 3.96 -13.51 -0.92
N PRO A 136 3.00 -14.44 -1.05
CA PRO A 136 3.32 -15.86 -0.98
C PRO A 136 4.09 -16.34 -2.23
N GLU A 137 4.75 -17.50 -2.11
CA GLU A 137 5.50 -18.10 -3.22
C GLU A 137 4.63 -18.64 -4.39
N ALA A 138 3.32 -18.78 -4.19
CA ALA A 138 2.40 -19.49 -5.09
C ALA A 138 1.50 -18.56 -5.90
#